data_AF-A0A423TLP6-F1
#
_entry.id   AF-A0A423TLP6-F1
#
_cell.length_a   1.000
_cell.length_b   1.000
_cell.length_c   1.000
_cell.angle_alpha   90.00
_cell.angle_beta   90.00
_cell.angle_gamma   90.00
#
_symmetry.space_group_name_H-M   'P 1'
#
loop_
_entity.id
_entity.type
_entity.pdbx_description
1 polymer ?
#
loop_
_entity_poly.entity_id
_entity_poly.type
_entity_poly.pdbx_seq_one_letter_code
_entity_poly.pdbx_strand_id
1 'polypeptide(L)'
;MKCDIKIYTLWYAENSSFLRYAALPRENVCTENLTPWKKLLPCDTRRGLAMLLHPAPLYTAHYHALSIHLRPTCQDESCTSSHLELVQALSLVQNPTVSMEGHQDWSLRQLFSAPLISTCPLASMSKVYVDVTTNKDRQSFILYPEPDSIDVSGSGDSLRHLAVYDARQALNNDIFDLEAHYQSRHVYGLIPPPHLHVSRFVTGYGQEGGSITVKLTNTGGQPLSVVYLEVLPWYLRLFLHTSHTHQQMQSAYMSKLVTARDRERGWLYEAVVEIPAGATKELSLEFTRALLKWLEYPPDANHGFYIPAATVSVVLPTPRNVSVNSLDGTCLKDKLILNEGASFVRIHTETLLVSLPTPDFSMPYNVICLACTVVALAFGPIHNITTKKLVLKKIEDKASPLSKLLTKLKSLLKRSKMEEKETKGTDNKQEPVIVEENPLYDDREELEDIKEEEESEEDKTASEDENKKDR
;
A
#
# COMPACT_ATOMS: atom_id res chain seq x y z
N MET A 1 1.30 -23.96 -14.92
CA MET A 1 1.53 -24.73 -13.67
C MET A 1 0.63 -25.98 -13.66
N LYS A 2 1.11 -27.12 -13.14
CA LYS A 2 0.31 -28.35 -12.94
C LYS A 2 -0.46 -28.27 -11.62
N CYS A 3 -1.61 -28.93 -11.53
CA CYS A 3 -2.41 -28.97 -10.30
C CYS A 3 -2.22 -30.29 -9.53
N ASP A 4 -2.00 -31.39 -10.25
CA ASP A 4 -1.99 -32.78 -9.76
C ASP A 4 -0.72 -33.18 -8.96
N ILE A 5 -0.04 -32.20 -8.36
CA ILE A 5 1.13 -32.43 -7.50
C ILE A 5 0.62 -32.77 -6.10
N LYS A 6 0.72 -34.05 -5.72
CA LYS A 6 0.57 -34.46 -4.33
C LYS A 6 1.70 -33.87 -3.50
N ILE A 7 1.38 -33.14 -2.44
CA ILE A 7 2.37 -32.80 -1.41
C ILE A 7 2.55 -34.02 -0.52
N TYR A 8 3.76 -34.57 -0.48
CA TYR A 8 4.06 -35.77 0.31
C TYR A 8 4.53 -35.47 1.74
N THR A 9 5.24 -34.35 1.98
CA THR A 9 5.64 -33.90 3.32
C THR A 9 5.68 -32.37 3.42
N LEU A 10 5.46 -31.85 4.64
CA LEU A 10 5.43 -30.42 4.99
C LEU A 10 6.42 -30.09 6.12
N TRP A 11 7.60 -30.74 6.13
CA TRP A 11 8.62 -30.66 7.20
C TRP A 11 9.02 -29.22 7.61
N TYR A 12 8.93 -28.27 6.68
CA TYR A 12 9.24 -26.86 6.92
C TYR A 12 8.12 -26.10 7.67
N ALA A 13 6.89 -26.62 7.64
CA ALA A 13 5.72 -26.07 8.34
C ALA A 13 5.67 -26.56 9.80
N GLU A 14 6.18 -27.76 10.08
CA GLU A 14 6.35 -28.30 11.44
C GLU A 14 7.31 -27.44 12.27
N ASN A 15 8.36 -26.88 11.64
CA ASN A 15 9.37 -26.09 12.32
C ASN A 15 9.20 -24.57 12.09
N SER A 16 8.66 -23.89 13.10
CA SER A 16 8.41 -22.44 13.11
C SER A 16 9.67 -21.55 13.04
N SER A 17 10.88 -22.11 12.95
CA SER A 17 12.10 -21.35 12.63
C SER A 17 12.25 -21.02 11.14
N PHE A 18 11.57 -21.75 10.24
CA PHE A 18 11.57 -21.46 8.80
C PHE A 18 10.50 -20.46 8.38
N LEU A 19 9.40 -20.36 9.13
CA LEU A 19 8.33 -19.41 8.85
C LEU A 19 8.86 -17.97 8.83
N ARG A 20 8.55 -17.23 7.76
CA ARG A 20 8.73 -15.78 7.65
C ARG A 20 7.35 -15.17 7.41
N TYR A 21 7.03 -14.11 8.14
CA TYR A 21 5.79 -13.37 8.03
C TYR A 21 6.12 -11.88 7.97
N ALA A 22 5.43 -11.18 7.07
CA ALA A 22 5.50 -9.74 6.91
C ALA A 22 4.13 -9.25 6.46
N ALA A 23 3.79 -8.02 6.85
CA ALA A 23 2.56 -7.35 6.45
C ALA A 23 2.86 -5.86 6.31
N LEU A 24 2.25 -5.21 5.31
CA LEU A 24 2.50 -3.82 4.93
C LEU A 24 1.22 -3.00 5.14
N PRO A 25 0.84 -2.67 6.40
CA PRO A 25 -0.47 -2.09 6.73
C PRO A 25 -0.64 -0.63 6.28
N ARG A 26 0.43 0.02 5.82
CA ARG A 26 0.40 1.34 5.17
C ARG A 26 0.12 1.23 3.67
N GLU A 27 0.33 0.06 3.09
CA GLU A 27 0.16 -0.21 1.67
C GLU A 27 -1.18 -0.92 1.43
N ASN A 28 -2.23 -0.12 1.29
CA ASN A 28 -3.51 -0.60 0.78
C ASN A 28 -3.34 -1.18 -0.64
N VAL A 29 -4.33 -1.94 -1.11
CA VAL A 29 -4.26 -2.59 -2.42
C VAL A 29 -4.50 -1.56 -3.52
N CYS A 30 -3.45 -0.84 -3.92
CA CYS A 30 -3.47 0.18 -4.97
C CYS A 30 -2.97 -0.39 -6.32
N THR A 31 -2.99 0.42 -7.39
CA THR A 31 -2.60 -0.01 -8.75
C THR A 31 -1.13 -0.40 -8.84
N GLU A 32 -0.32 0.30 -8.06
CA GLU A 32 1.11 0.26 -7.85
C GLU A 32 1.57 -1.09 -7.30
N ASN A 33 0.74 -1.70 -6.45
CA ASN A 33 0.98 -3.01 -5.83
C ASN A 33 0.27 -4.15 -6.56
N LEU A 34 -0.93 -3.90 -7.09
CA LEU A 34 -1.68 -4.88 -7.87
C LEU A 34 -0.98 -5.21 -9.21
N THR A 35 -0.34 -4.23 -9.86
CA THR A 35 0.34 -4.41 -11.16
C THR A 35 1.58 -5.33 -11.08
N PRO A 36 2.56 -5.15 -10.18
CA PRO A 36 3.67 -6.09 -10.04
C PRO A 36 3.20 -7.47 -9.57
N TRP A 37 2.16 -7.55 -8.72
CA TRP A 37 1.56 -8.84 -8.34
C TRP A 37 0.97 -9.58 -9.54
N LYS A 38 0.28 -8.87 -10.46
CA LYS A 38 -0.24 -9.44 -11.72
C LYS A 38 0.88 -9.95 -12.65
N LYS A 39 2.01 -9.23 -12.72
CA LYS A 39 3.17 -9.61 -13.55
C LYS A 39 3.84 -10.94 -13.13
N LEU A 40 3.57 -11.44 -11.92
CA LEU A 40 4.00 -12.77 -11.48
C LEU A 40 3.13 -13.91 -12.04
N LEU A 41 1.92 -13.62 -12.52
CA LEU A 41 1.02 -14.60 -13.12
C LEU A 41 1.50 -14.98 -14.53
N PRO A 42 1.42 -16.27 -14.93
CA PRO A 42 2.09 -16.77 -16.14
C PRO A 42 1.56 -16.20 -17.46
N CYS A 43 0.41 -15.52 -17.46
CA CYS A 43 -0.15 -14.84 -18.63
C CYS A 43 -0.33 -13.32 -18.42
N ASP A 44 0.22 -12.76 -17.33
CA ASP A 44 -0.03 -11.39 -16.86
C ASP A 44 -1.56 -11.13 -16.83
N THR A 45 -2.00 -9.89 -17.07
CA THR A 45 -3.39 -9.48 -17.28
C THR A 45 -3.95 -9.83 -18.67
N ARG A 46 -3.16 -10.43 -19.58
CA ARG A 46 -3.53 -10.50 -21.01
C ARG A 46 -4.44 -11.67 -21.37
N ARG A 47 -4.41 -12.79 -20.62
CA ARG A 47 -5.22 -14.00 -20.89
C ARG A 47 -5.57 -14.78 -19.62
N GLY A 48 -6.72 -15.44 -19.62
CA GLY A 48 -7.23 -16.23 -18.49
C GLY A 48 -7.89 -15.38 -17.40
N LEU A 49 -8.19 -16.00 -16.26
CA LEU A 49 -8.92 -15.37 -15.14
C LEU A 49 -8.23 -14.08 -14.61
N ALA A 50 -6.92 -13.92 -14.84
CA ALA A 50 -6.17 -12.70 -14.52
C ALA A 50 -6.65 -11.45 -15.30
N MET A 51 -7.36 -11.61 -16.42
CA MET A 51 -8.03 -10.52 -17.14
C MET A 51 -9.10 -9.83 -16.28
N LEU A 52 -9.80 -10.57 -15.42
CA LEU A 52 -10.89 -10.08 -14.57
C LEU A 52 -10.41 -9.11 -13.47
N LEU A 53 -9.10 -8.93 -13.30
CA LEU A 53 -8.53 -8.14 -12.20
C LEU A 53 -8.45 -6.64 -12.53
N HIS A 54 -9.52 -6.05 -13.08
CA HIS A 54 -9.56 -4.62 -13.39
C HIS A 54 -9.53 -3.77 -12.09
N PRO A 55 -8.72 -2.69 -12.00
CA PRO A 55 -8.54 -1.96 -10.73
C PRO A 55 -9.82 -1.37 -10.13
N ALA A 56 -10.65 -0.70 -10.94
CA ALA A 56 -11.84 0.00 -10.47
C ALA A 56 -12.83 -0.86 -9.63
N PRO A 57 -13.33 -2.03 -10.12
CA PRO A 57 -14.25 -2.87 -9.36
C PRO A 57 -13.60 -3.57 -8.14
N LEU A 58 -12.27 -3.64 -8.08
CA LEU A 58 -11.55 -4.17 -6.93
C LEU A 58 -11.49 -3.15 -5.78
N TYR A 59 -11.41 -1.85 -6.10
CA TYR A 59 -11.32 -0.79 -5.10
C TYR A 59 -12.68 -0.30 -4.59
N THR A 60 -13.77 -0.61 -5.31
CA THR A 60 -15.15 -0.43 -4.80
C THR A 60 -15.60 -1.56 -3.85
N ALA A 61 -14.80 -2.61 -3.67
CA ALA A 61 -15.06 -3.65 -2.67
C ALA A 61 -14.86 -3.12 -1.23
N HIS A 62 -15.81 -3.40 -0.33
CA HIS A 62 -15.76 -2.97 1.07
C HIS A 62 -14.56 -3.54 1.86
N TYR A 63 -14.04 -4.67 1.40
CA TYR A 63 -12.78 -5.23 1.87
C TYR A 63 -12.00 -5.76 0.67
N HIS A 64 -10.71 -5.46 0.63
CA HIS A 64 -9.76 -6.01 -0.32
C HIS A 64 -8.45 -6.34 0.41
N ALA A 65 -7.87 -7.51 0.14
CA ALA A 65 -6.58 -7.90 0.70
C ALA A 65 -5.76 -8.69 -0.31
N LEU A 66 -4.51 -8.26 -0.50
CA LEU A 66 -3.54 -8.86 -1.41
C LEU A 66 -2.53 -9.67 -0.61
N SER A 67 -2.21 -10.88 -1.06
CA SER A 67 -1.24 -11.74 -0.38
C SER A 67 -0.35 -12.52 -1.35
N ILE A 68 0.85 -12.81 -0.87
CA ILE A 68 1.83 -13.69 -1.50
C ILE A 68 2.33 -14.64 -0.39
N HIS A 69 2.26 -15.94 -0.65
CA HIS A 69 2.79 -16.98 0.23
C HIS A 69 3.70 -17.89 -0.61
N LEU A 70 4.96 -18.00 -0.19
CA LEU A 70 6.00 -18.74 -0.88
C LEU A 70 6.39 -19.95 -0.01
N ARG A 71 6.21 -21.17 -0.51
CA ARG A 71 6.48 -22.39 0.26
C ARG A 71 7.23 -23.43 -0.58
N PRO A 72 8.25 -24.12 -0.02
CA PRO A 72 8.86 -25.25 -0.71
C PRO A 72 7.91 -26.44 -0.70
N THR A 73 7.86 -27.23 -1.77
CA THR A 73 7.05 -28.46 -1.85
C THR A 73 7.89 -29.61 -2.40
N CYS A 74 7.73 -30.79 -1.82
CA CYS A 74 8.39 -32.02 -2.28
C CYS A 74 7.69 -32.54 -3.54
N GLN A 75 8.46 -32.85 -4.59
CA GLN A 75 7.90 -33.46 -5.81
C GLN A 75 7.57 -34.94 -5.61
N ASP A 76 8.43 -35.62 -4.84
CA ASP A 76 8.47 -37.06 -4.66
C ASP A 76 8.28 -37.41 -3.18
N GLU A 77 7.83 -38.62 -2.86
CA GLU A 77 7.56 -39.07 -1.48
C GLU A 77 8.82 -39.06 -0.58
N SER A 78 9.99 -39.32 -1.17
CA SER A 78 11.31 -39.22 -0.54
C SER A 78 11.82 -37.78 -0.33
N CYS A 79 11.11 -36.76 -0.83
CA CYS A 79 11.52 -35.36 -0.91
C CYS A 79 12.96 -35.13 -1.45
N THR A 80 13.44 -36.03 -2.31
CA THR A 80 14.76 -35.93 -2.95
C THR A 80 14.86 -34.80 -3.96
N SER A 81 13.72 -34.35 -4.50
CA SER A 81 13.61 -33.12 -5.28
C SER A 81 12.50 -32.23 -4.71
N SER A 82 12.78 -30.92 -4.65
CA SER A 82 11.86 -29.92 -4.12
C SER A 82 11.71 -28.75 -5.11
N HIS A 83 10.50 -28.20 -5.15
CA HIS A 83 10.13 -27.03 -5.94
C HIS A 83 9.66 -25.91 -5.03
N LEU A 84 9.44 -24.73 -5.62
CA LEU A 84 9.01 -23.52 -4.93
C LEU A 84 7.59 -23.16 -5.40
N GLU A 85 6.59 -23.36 -4.53
CA GLU A 85 5.20 -22.98 -4.81
C GLU A 85 4.98 -21.51 -4.43
N LEU A 86 4.69 -20.68 -5.44
CA LEU A 86 4.21 -19.32 -5.28
C LEU A 86 2.68 -19.32 -5.26
N VAL A 87 2.10 -19.18 -4.06
CA VAL A 87 0.65 -19.01 -3.87
C VAL A 87 0.34 -17.52 -3.80
N GLN A 88 -0.42 -17.02 -4.77
CA GLN A 88 -0.95 -15.66 -4.79
C GLN A 88 -2.45 -15.70 -4.50
N ALA A 89 -2.94 -14.87 -3.58
CA ALA A 89 -4.37 -14.75 -3.31
C ALA A 89 -4.79 -13.29 -3.12
N LEU A 90 -5.94 -12.96 -3.70
CA LEU A 90 -6.62 -11.68 -3.61
C LEU A 90 -8.02 -11.95 -3.04
N SER A 91 -8.27 -11.46 -1.82
CA SER A 91 -9.57 -11.58 -1.15
C SER A 91 -10.37 -10.29 -1.37
N LEU A 92 -11.66 -10.43 -1.65
CA LEU A 92 -12.58 -9.33 -1.96
C LEU A 92 -13.92 -9.55 -1.27
N VAL A 93 -14.53 -8.49 -0.75
CA VAL A 93 -15.92 -8.50 -0.28
C VAL A 93 -16.68 -7.35 -0.95
N GLN A 94 -17.45 -7.69 -1.97
CA GLN A 94 -18.41 -6.80 -2.63
C GLN A 94 -19.81 -7.05 -2.06
N ASN A 95 -20.66 -6.03 -2.03
CA ASN A 95 -22.02 -6.11 -1.49
C ASN A 95 -23.05 -5.58 -2.51
N PRO A 96 -23.44 -6.40 -3.52
CA PRO A 96 -24.27 -5.93 -4.63
C PRO A 96 -25.65 -5.42 -4.19
N THR A 97 -26.20 -5.92 -3.08
CA THR A 97 -27.54 -5.54 -2.61
C THR A 97 -27.66 -4.08 -2.16
N VAL A 98 -26.54 -3.48 -1.71
CA VAL A 98 -26.50 -2.04 -1.38
C VAL A 98 -26.39 -1.19 -2.64
N SER A 99 -25.68 -1.67 -3.67
CA SER A 99 -25.53 -0.97 -4.95
C SER A 99 -26.75 -1.08 -5.87
N MET A 100 -27.57 -2.13 -5.72
CA MET A 100 -28.67 -2.49 -6.63
C MET A 100 -30.06 -2.45 -5.95
N GLU A 101 -30.25 -1.56 -4.97
CA GLU A 101 -31.55 -1.33 -4.28
C GLU A 101 -32.22 -2.62 -3.74
N GLY A 102 -31.42 -3.54 -3.20
CA GLY A 102 -31.87 -4.82 -2.67
C GLY A 102 -31.96 -5.96 -3.68
N HIS A 103 -31.69 -5.73 -4.98
CA HIS A 103 -31.48 -6.82 -5.94
C HIS A 103 -30.14 -7.52 -5.70
N GLN A 104 -30.06 -8.80 -6.05
CA GLN A 104 -28.90 -9.65 -5.74
C GLN A 104 -28.08 -10.01 -6.99
N ASP A 105 -28.58 -9.65 -8.16
CA ASP A 105 -28.08 -10.10 -9.46
C ASP A 105 -26.63 -9.68 -9.68
N TRP A 106 -25.85 -10.60 -10.24
CA TRP A 106 -24.43 -10.37 -10.53
C TRP A 106 -23.99 -11.10 -11.79
N SER A 107 -23.04 -10.50 -12.50
CA SER A 107 -22.30 -11.11 -13.61
C SER A 107 -20.79 -10.89 -13.43
N LEU A 108 -19.94 -11.63 -14.16
CA LEU A 108 -18.51 -11.35 -14.16
C LEU A 108 -18.23 -9.91 -14.60
N ARG A 109 -18.92 -9.43 -15.65
CA ARG A 109 -18.84 -8.03 -16.08
C ARG A 109 -19.25 -7.02 -15.01
N GLN A 110 -20.21 -7.34 -14.13
CA GLN A 110 -20.60 -6.46 -13.02
C GLN A 110 -19.58 -6.49 -11.88
N LEU A 111 -19.11 -7.68 -11.48
CA LEU A 111 -18.18 -7.87 -10.35
C LEU A 111 -16.73 -7.49 -10.69
N PHE A 112 -16.35 -7.55 -11.97
CA PHE A 112 -14.97 -7.45 -12.46
C PHE A 112 -14.78 -6.49 -13.64
N SER A 113 -15.83 -5.76 -14.05
CA SER A 113 -15.84 -4.83 -15.21
C SER A 113 -15.50 -5.45 -16.57
N ALA A 114 -15.30 -6.76 -16.65
CA ALA A 114 -15.03 -7.49 -17.88
C ALA A 114 -15.58 -8.93 -17.82
N PRO A 115 -16.07 -9.48 -18.95
CA PRO A 115 -16.26 -10.91 -19.11
C PRO A 115 -14.92 -11.62 -19.31
N LEU A 116 -14.92 -12.95 -19.29
CA LEU A 116 -13.75 -13.74 -19.67
C LEU A 116 -13.71 -13.89 -21.21
N ILE A 117 -12.63 -13.40 -21.83
CA ILE A 117 -12.48 -13.31 -23.31
C ILE A 117 -11.42 -14.29 -23.84
N SER A 118 -10.51 -14.80 -23.00
CA SER A 118 -9.57 -15.86 -23.40
C SER A 118 -9.06 -16.68 -22.22
N THR A 119 -8.57 -17.90 -22.49
CA THR A 119 -7.89 -18.74 -21.50
C THR A 119 -6.36 -18.58 -21.54
N CYS A 120 -5.69 -18.81 -20.42
CA CYS A 120 -4.23 -18.74 -20.33
C CYS A 120 -3.59 -20.04 -20.85
N PRO A 121 -2.80 -20.03 -21.96
CA PRO A 121 -2.22 -21.26 -22.53
C PRO A 121 -1.18 -21.96 -21.64
N LEU A 122 -0.62 -21.26 -20.64
CA LEU A 122 0.37 -21.81 -19.70
C LEU A 122 -0.25 -22.38 -18.40
N ALA A 123 -1.57 -22.26 -18.23
CA ALA A 123 -2.32 -22.92 -17.16
C ALA A 123 -2.63 -24.37 -17.56
N SER A 124 -2.51 -25.33 -16.64
CA SER A 124 -2.96 -26.72 -16.91
C SER A 124 -4.49 -26.85 -16.82
N MET A 125 -5.12 -26.05 -15.96
CA MET A 125 -6.55 -25.99 -15.68
C MET A 125 -6.97 -24.53 -15.52
N SER A 126 -8.20 -24.18 -15.92
CA SER A 126 -8.77 -22.84 -15.76
C SER A 126 -10.26 -22.97 -15.43
N LYS A 127 -10.58 -23.20 -14.16
CA LYS A 127 -11.97 -23.45 -13.71
C LYS A 127 -12.47 -22.35 -12.78
N VAL A 128 -13.76 -22.03 -12.90
CA VAL A 128 -14.52 -21.21 -11.97
C VAL A 128 -15.41 -22.12 -11.13
N TYR A 129 -15.53 -21.81 -9.84
CA TYR A 129 -16.35 -22.54 -8.87
C TYR A 129 -17.33 -21.58 -8.22
N VAL A 130 -18.62 -21.91 -8.24
CA VAL A 130 -19.68 -21.15 -7.55
C VAL A 130 -20.31 -22.03 -6.48
N ASP A 131 -20.36 -21.55 -5.25
CA ASP A 131 -21.02 -22.26 -4.15
C ASP A 131 -22.55 -22.15 -4.28
N VAL A 132 -23.20 -23.27 -4.56
CA VAL A 132 -24.67 -23.41 -4.69
C VAL A 132 -25.28 -24.22 -3.54
N THR A 133 -24.54 -24.43 -2.45
CA THR A 133 -24.95 -25.25 -1.29
C THR A 133 -26.28 -24.82 -0.68
N THR A 134 -26.57 -23.52 -0.70
CA THR A 134 -27.82 -22.91 -0.18
C THR A 134 -28.93 -22.79 -1.23
N ASN A 135 -28.70 -23.21 -2.48
CA ASN A 135 -29.61 -23.07 -3.61
C ASN A 135 -29.76 -24.38 -4.40
N LYS A 136 -29.92 -25.50 -3.68
CA LYS A 136 -30.01 -26.84 -4.29
C LYS A 136 -31.22 -26.97 -5.22
N ASP A 137 -32.33 -26.32 -4.85
CA ASP A 137 -33.60 -26.38 -5.58
C ASP A 137 -33.69 -25.38 -6.75
N ARG A 138 -32.61 -24.61 -7.03
CA ARG A 138 -32.56 -23.53 -8.04
C ARG A 138 -33.64 -22.43 -7.87
N GLN A 139 -34.14 -22.24 -6.65
CA GLN A 139 -35.23 -21.31 -6.34
C GLN A 139 -34.77 -19.90 -5.95
N SER A 140 -33.60 -19.74 -5.33
CA SER A 140 -33.14 -18.40 -4.92
C SER A 140 -32.48 -17.65 -6.09
N PHE A 141 -31.66 -18.35 -6.87
CA PHE A 141 -31.10 -17.86 -8.13
C PHE A 141 -30.97 -18.95 -9.20
N ILE A 142 -30.82 -18.53 -10.45
CA ILE A 142 -30.49 -19.38 -11.61
C ILE A 142 -29.16 -18.88 -12.17
N LEU A 143 -28.22 -19.80 -12.42
CA LEU A 143 -26.96 -19.48 -13.08
C LEU A 143 -27.11 -19.56 -14.60
N TYR A 144 -26.50 -18.62 -15.31
CA TYR A 144 -26.42 -18.61 -16.77
C TYR A 144 -24.97 -18.35 -17.23
N PRO A 145 -24.40 -19.17 -18.13
CA PRO A 145 -24.94 -20.44 -18.63
C PRO A 145 -25.06 -21.52 -17.53
N GLU A 146 -25.69 -22.65 -17.85
CA GLU A 146 -25.71 -23.80 -16.94
C GLU A 146 -24.29 -24.37 -16.71
N PRO A 147 -23.99 -24.92 -15.51
CA PRO A 147 -22.66 -25.44 -15.18
C PRO A 147 -22.36 -26.79 -15.84
N ASP A 148 -21.08 -27.02 -16.19
CA ASP A 148 -20.60 -28.26 -16.79
C ASP A 148 -20.75 -29.47 -15.85
N SER A 149 -20.53 -29.25 -14.55
CA SER A 149 -20.79 -30.22 -13.49
C SER A 149 -21.17 -29.53 -12.18
N ILE A 150 -21.83 -30.27 -11.29
CA ILE A 150 -21.98 -29.87 -9.88
C ILE A 150 -21.18 -30.87 -9.04
N ASP A 151 -20.04 -30.43 -8.54
CA ASP A 151 -19.19 -31.22 -7.66
C ASP A 151 -19.76 -31.18 -6.24
N VAL A 152 -20.08 -32.34 -5.67
CA VAL A 152 -20.55 -32.48 -4.29
C VAL A 152 -19.40 -33.01 -3.44
N SER A 153 -19.14 -32.38 -2.30
CA SER A 153 -18.03 -32.74 -1.40
C SER A 153 -18.40 -32.53 0.07
N GLY A 154 -17.77 -33.29 0.96
CA GLY A 154 -18.10 -33.29 2.39
C GLY A 154 -19.48 -33.89 2.71
N SER A 155 -19.82 -33.88 4.00
CA SER A 155 -21.11 -34.32 4.55
C SER A 155 -21.49 -33.49 5.78
N GLY A 156 -22.76 -33.53 6.22
CA GLY A 156 -23.22 -32.75 7.38
C GLY A 156 -22.92 -31.25 7.26
N ASP A 157 -22.33 -30.67 8.32
CA ASP A 157 -21.85 -29.28 8.38
C ASP A 157 -20.77 -28.93 7.32
N SER A 158 -20.12 -29.94 6.73
CA SER A 158 -19.07 -29.78 5.70
C SER A 158 -19.58 -29.92 4.26
N LEU A 159 -20.86 -30.26 4.07
CA LEU A 159 -21.45 -30.54 2.76
C LEU A 159 -21.44 -29.28 1.87
N ARG A 160 -20.67 -29.33 0.78
CA ARG A 160 -20.61 -28.31 -0.27
C ARG A 160 -21.15 -28.85 -1.60
N HIS A 161 -21.91 -28.01 -2.30
CA HIS A 161 -22.28 -28.20 -3.70
C HIS A 161 -21.65 -27.06 -4.51
N LEU A 162 -20.70 -27.39 -5.38
CA LEU A 162 -19.94 -26.42 -6.17
C LEU A 162 -20.31 -26.59 -7.64
N ALA A 163 -20.96 -25.57 -8.23
CA ALA A 163 -21.15 -25.50 -9.67
C ALA A 163 -19.80 -25.19 -10.33
N VAL A 164 -19.41 -26.00 -11.31
CA VAL A 164 -18.10 -25.96 -11.96
C VAL A 164 -18.23 -25.52 -13.41
N TYR A 165 -17.37 -24.58 -13.81
CA TYR A 165 -17.24 -24.11 -15.18
C TYR A 165 -15.78 -24.26 -15.64
N ASP A 166 -15.51 -25.00 -16.70
CA ASP A 166 -14.23 -25.05 -17.38
C ASP A 166 -14.17 -23.98 -18.46
N ALA A 167 -13.37 -22.93 -18.19
CA ALA A 167 -13.23 -21.80 -19.11
C ALA A 167 -12.71 -22.22 -20.49
N ARG A 168 -12.08 -23.39 -20.66
CA ARG A 168 -11.70 -23.88 -22.00
C ARG A 168 -12.87 -24.36 -22.83
N GLN A 169 -13.93 -24.84 -22.19
CA GLN A 169 -15.13 -25.36 -22.84
C GLN A 169 -16.12 -24.21 -23.07
N ALA A 170 -16.27 -23.32 -22.08
CA ALA A 170 -17.15 -22.17 -22.15
C ALA A 170 -16.70 -21.08 -23.16
N LEU A 171 -15.39 -20.89 -23.39
CA LEU A 171 -14.86 -19.93 -24.38
C LEU A 171 -14.55 -20.59 -25.74
N ASN A 172 -15.50 -21.35 -26.30
CA ASN A 172 -15.31 -22.02 -27.60
C ASN A 172 -15.47 -21.04 -28.79
N ASN A 173 -14.52 -20.10 -28.90
CA ASN A 173 -14.53 -18.91 -29.76
C ASN A 173 -15.53 -17.80 -29.37
N ASP A 174 -16.15 -17.91 -28.20
CA ASP A 174 -17.16 -16.95 -27.71
C ASP A 174 -16.78 -16.32 -26.37
N ILE A 175 -17.52 -15.28 -25.97
CA ILE A 175 -17.29 -14.52 -24.73
C ILE A 175 -18.04 -15.20 -23.56
N PHE A 176 -17.34 -15.49 -22.47
CA PHE A 176 -17.94 -16.06 -21.26
C PHE A 176 -18.17 -14.99 -20.19
N ASP A 177 -19.42 -14.51 -20.10
CA ASP A 177 -19.97 -13.89 -18.89
C ASP A 177 -20.70 -14.98 -18.09
N LEU A 178 -20.43 -15.09 -16.79
CA LEU A 178 -21.17 -15.95 -15.87
C LEU A 178 -22.06 -15.08 -15.01
N GLU A 179 -23.36 -15.35 -15.05
CA GLU A 179 -24.41 -14.56 -14.42
C GLU A 179 -25.20 -15.38 -13.39
N ALA A 180 -25.71 -14.71 -12.35
CA ALA A 180 -26.66 -15.25 -11.40
C ALA A 180 -27.87 -14.32 -11.31
N HIS A 181 -29.03 -14.82 -11.74
CA HIS A 181 -30.30 -14.11 -11.74
C HIS A 181 -31.18 -14.59 -10.59
N TYR A 182 -31.54 -13.70 -9.67
CA TYR A 182 -32.28 -13.99 -8.45
C TYR A 182 -33.78 -13.73 -8.64
N GLN A 183 -34.62 -14.63 -8.14
CA GLN A 183 -36.07 -14.54 -8.37
C GLN A 183 -36.76 -13.45 -7.53
N SER A 184 -36.10 -12.94 -6.48
CA SER A 184 -36.65 -11.91 -5.59
C SER A 184 -35.54 -11.10 -4.91
N ARG A 185 -35.91 -9.92 -4.39
CA ARG A 185 -35.01 -9.03 -3.65
C ARG A 185 -34.50 -9.68 -2.36
N HIS A 186 -33.29 -9.31 -1.94
CA HIS A 186 -32.68 -9.83 -0.72
C HIS A 186 -33.52 -9.50 0.51
N VAL A 187 -33.76 -10.52 1.34
CA VAL A 187 -34.30 -10.36 2.69
C VAL A 187 -33.18 -10.62 3.68
N TYR A 188 -32.76 -9.57 4.38
CA TYR A 188 -31.71 -9.65 5.40
C TYR A 188 -32.20 -10.50 6.59
N GLY A 189 -31.74 -11.75 6.65
CA GLY A 189 -32.01 -12.67 7.76
C GLY A 189 -31.06 -12.47 8.95
N LEU A 190 -31.36 -13.18 10.05
CA LEU A 190 -30.44 -13.29 11.20
C LEU A 190 -29.23 -14.16 10.81
N ILE A 191 -28.10 -13.52 10.51
CA ILE A 191 -26.83 -14.21 10.22
C ILE A 191 -26.29 -14.81 11.53
N PRO A 192 -26.06 -16.14 11.62
CA PRO A 192 -25.49 -16.75 12.82
C PRO A 192 -24.02 -16.33 12.98
N PRO A 193 -23.57 -15.94 14.19
CA PRO A 193 -22.19 -15.50 14.40
C PRO A 193 -21.19 -16.64 14.15
N PRO A 194 -19.94 -16.31 13.74
CA PRO A 194 -18.87 -17.31 13.63
C PRO A 194 -18.49 -17.86 15.01
N HIS A 195 -18.00 -19.11 15.05
CA HIS A 195 -17.58 -19.79 16.29
C HIS A 195 -16.49 -19.04 17.07
N LEU A 196 -15.59 -18.36 16.36
CA LEU A 196 -14.64 -17.41 16.94
C LEU A 196 -14.85 -16.04 16.29
N HIS A 197 -15.08 -15.02 17.11
CA HIS A 197 -15.00 -13.62 16.73
C HIS A 197 -13.81 -12.97 17.44
N VAL A 198 -13.07 -12.13 16.72
CA VAL A 198 -11.93 -11.38 17.27
C VAL A 198 -12.10 -9.91 16.90
N SER A 199 -11.80 -9.03 17.85
CA SER A 199 -11.59 -7.60 17.60
C SER A 199 -10.36 -7.10 18.34
N ARG A 200 -9.63 -6.16 17.74
CA ARG A 200 -8.37 -5.59 18.21
C ARG A 200 -8.39 -4.08 18.06
N PHE A 201 -8.06 -3.35 19.13
CA PHE A 201 -8.11 -1.89 19.16
C PHE A 201 -7.07 -1.31 20.12
N VAL A 202 -6.70 -0.05 19.91
CA VAL A 202 -5.79 0.69 20.81
C VAL A 202 -6.61 1.33 21.93
N THR A 203 -6.10 1.27 23.15
CA THR A 203 -6.63 1.95 24.34
C THR A 203 -5.55 2.80 25.01
N GLY A 204 -5.97 3.67 25.94
CA GLY A 204 -5.10 4.65 26.62
C GLY A 204 -5.28 6.08 26.09
N TYR A 205 -4.60 7.04 26.72
CA TYR A 205 -4.69 8.46 26.41
C TYR A 205 -3.30 9.12 26.39
N GLY A 206 -3.17 10.21 25.63
CA GLY A 206 -1.89 10.92 25.47
C GLY A 206 -0.89 10.21 24.54
N GLN A 207 0.30 10.79 24.43
CA GLN A 207 1.38 10.36 23.53
C GLN A 207 2.51 9.59 24.23
N GLU A 208 2.36 9.22 25.50
CA GLU A 208 3.35 8.43 26.24
C GLU A 208 2.94 6.95 26.28
N GLY A 209 2.01 6.57 27.15
CA GLY A 209 1.51 5.20 27.31
C GLY A 209 0.29 4.86 26.45
N GLY A 210 0.08 3.57 26.22
CA GLY A 210 -1.09 3.01 25.56
C GLY A 210 -1.19 1.50 25.80
N SER A 211 -2.22 0.86 25.26
CA SER A 211 -2.35 -0.60 25.29
C SER A 211 -3.03 -1.10 24.02
N ILE A 212 -2.69 -2.30 23.56
CA ILE A 212 -3.42 -3.00 22.50
C ILE A 212 -4.35 -3.99 23.19
N THR A 213 -5.65 -3.73 23.11
CA THR A 213 -6.69 -4.59 23.67
C THR A 213 -7.22 -5.53 22.59
N VAL A 214 -7.23 -6.82 22.89
CA VAL A 214 -7.68 -7.89 21.99
C VAL A 214 -8.81 -8.66 22.67
N LYS A 215 -10.00 -8.65 22.07
CA LYS A 215 -11.17 -9.39 22.56
C LYS A 215 -11.37 -10.64 21.69
N LEU A 216 -11.28 -11.80 22.33
CA LEU A 216 -11.43 -13.12 21.73
C LEU A 216 -12.74 -13.75 22.24
N THR A 217 -13.77 -13.80 21.40
CA THR A 217 -15.11 -14.29 21.76
C THR A 217 -15.37 -15.64 21.12
N ASN A 218 -15.54 -16.68 21.95
CA ASN A 218 -15.97 -18.00 21.55
C ASN A 218 -17.50 -18.10 21.67
N THR A 219 -18.19 -18.29 20.55
CA THR A 219 -19.66 -18.48 20.52
C THR A 219 -20.05 -19.97 20.51
N GLY A 220 -19.08 -20.86 20.41
CA GLY A 220 -19.28 -22.31 20.38
C GLY A 220 -19.49 -22.94 21.76
N GLY A 221 -20.07 -24.15 21.76
CA GLY A 221 -20.34 -24.95 22.95
C GLY A 221 -19.16 -25.78 23.48
N GLN A 222 -17.93 -25.51 23.01
CA GLN A 222 -16.70 -26.20 23.42
C GLN A 222 -15.59 -25.16 23.63
N PRO A 223 -14.61 -25.39 24.53
CA PRO A 223 -13.46 -24.50 24.67
C PRO A 223 -12.62 -24.48 23.39
N LEU A 224 -12.02 -23.33 23.08
CA LEU A 224 -11.13 -23.14 21.93
C LEU A 224 -9.73 -22.73 22.39
N SER A 225 -8.72 -23.49 21.97
CA SER A 225 -7.31 -23.10 22.08
C SER A 225 -6.90 -22.30 20.86
N VAL A 226 -6.50 -21.05 21.07
CA VAL A 226 -6.25 -20.06 20.02
C VAL A 226 -4.80 -19.57 20.10
N VAL A 227 -4.07 -19.64 18.99
CA VAL A 227 -2.72 -19.06 18.87
C VAL A 227 -2.85 -17.62 18.38
N TYR A 228 -2.50 -16.66 19.23
CA TYR A 228 -2.41 -15.24 18.93
C TYR A 228 -0.96 -14.88 18.59
N LEU A 229 -0.71 -14.45 17.36
CA LEU A 229 0.60 -14.01 16.86
C LEU A 229 0.57 -12.54 16.47
N GLU A 230 1.46 -11.76 17.08
CA GLU A 230 1.49 -10.30 17.01
C GLU A 230 2.89 -9.82 16.62
N VAL A 231 2.94 -8.81 15.74
CA VAL A 231 4.19 -8.23 15.21
C VAL A 231 4.14 -6.73 15.41
N LEU A 232 4.88 -6.22 16.39
CA LEU A 232 4.89 -4.79 16.70
C LEU A 232 6.21 -4.13 16.29
N PRO A 233 6.18 -2.90 15.76
CA PRO A 233 7.39 -2.12 15.51
C PRO A 233 8.15 -1.83 16.82
N TRP A 234 9.47 -1.63 16.71
CA TRP A 234 10.37 -1.45 17.87
C TRP A 234 10.03 -0.21 18.73
N TYR A 235 9.40 0.81 18.13
CA TYR A 235 9.04 2.06 18.80
C TYR A 235 7.81 1.94 19.72
N LEU A 236 7.18 0.76 19.81
CA LEU A 236 6.18 0.45 20.83
C LEU A 236 6.84 -0.48 21.84
N ARG A 237 7.20 0.04 23.01
CA ARG A 237 7.95 -0.71 24.04
C ARG A 237 6.97 -1.44 24.96
N LEU A 238 6.79 -2.74 24.73
CA LEU A 238 5.84 -3.60 25.45
C LEU A 238 6.17 -3.78 26.94
N PHE A 239 5.12 -3.81 27.77
CA PHE A 239 5.18 -4.17 29.19
C PHE A 239 4.63 -5.58 29.43
N LEU A 240 5.52 -6.57 29.30
CA LEU A 240 5.19 -7.99 29.51
C LEU A 240 4.75 -8.34 30.95
N HIS A 241 4.99 -7.45 31.92
CA HIS A 241 4.63 -7.68 33.32
C HIS A 241 3.15 -7.40 33.62
N THR A 242 2.46 -6.59 32.79
CA THR A 242 1.03 -6.31 32.90
C THR A 242 0.19 -7.14 31.93
N SER A 243 0.74 -7.58 30.79
CA SER A 243 0.04 -8.53 29.89
C SER A 243 -0.08 -9.96 30.42
N HIS A 244 0.63 -10.28 31.51
CA HIS A 244 0.68 -11.61 32.13
C HIS A 244 0.33 -11.57 33.62
N THR A 245 -0.78 -10.91 33.97
CA THR A 245 -1.33 -11.01 35.33
C THR A 245 -1.72 -12.45 35.67
N HIS A 246 -1.68 -12.82 36.95
CA HIS A 246 -1.96 -14.19 37.42
C HIS A 246 -3.36 -14.72 37.00
N GLN A 247 -4.34 -13.85 36.76
CA GLN A 247 -5.66 -14.24 36.25
C GLN A 247 -5.66 -14.50 34.73
N GLN A 248 -4.85 -13.79 33.95
CA GLN A 248 -4.67 -14.06 32.52
C GLN A 248 -3.84 -15.33 32.30
N MET A 249 -2.77 -15.53 33.08
CA MET A 249 -1.89 -16.71 32.93
C MET A 249 -2.55 -18.05 33.22
N GLN A 250 -3.68 -18.09 33.94
CA GLN A 250 -4.45 -19.32 34.16
C GLN A 250 -5.12 -19.89 32.90
N SER A 251 -5.28 -19.09 31.84
CA SER A 251 -5.82 -19.53 30.55
C SER A 251 -5.03 -18.98 29.36
N ALA A 252 -3.77 -18.59 29.56
CA ALA A 252 -2.90 -18.12 28.49
C ALA A 252 -1.42 -18.31 28.84
N TYR A 253 -0.63 -18.80 27.89
CA TYR A 253 0.83 -18.85 28.02
C TYR A 253 1.54 -18.27 26.80
N MET A 254 2.69 -17.65 27.02
CA MET A 254 3.54 -17.13 25.96
C MET A 254 4.34 -18.28 25.35
N SER A 255 4.08 -18.60 24.08
CA SER A 255 4.75 -19.66 23.31
C SER A 255 6.12 -19.19 22.81
N LYS A 256 6.18 -17.98 22.26
CA LYS A 256 7.37 -17.43 21.60
C LYS A 256 7.43 -15.93 21.81
N LEU A 257 8.61 -15.45 22.20
CA LEU A 257 8.91 -14.03 22.35
C LEU A 257 10.21 -13.70 21.63
N VAL A 258 10.16 -12.72 20.73
CA VAL A 258 11.34 -12.04 20.21
C VAL A 258 11.23 -10.59 20.67
N THR A 259 12.15 -10.15 21.53
CA THR A 259 12.19 -8.78 22.02
C THR A 259 12.56 -7.81 20.91
N ALA A 260 12.01 -6.59 20.96
CA ALA A 260 12.47 -5.53 20.07
C ALA A 260 13.90 -5.10 20.39
N ARG A 261 14.50 -4.42 19.42
CA ARG A 261 15.74 -3.66 19.54
C ARG A 261 15.55 -2.35 18.79
N ASP A 262 15.76 -1.23 19.46
CA ASP A 262 15.60 0.11 18.88
C ASP A 262 16.33 0.21 17.53
N ARG A 263 15.58 0.53 16.47
CA ARG A 263 16.05 0.73 15.09
C ARG A 263 16.61 -0.51 14.36
N GLU A 264 16.69 -1.66 15.01
CA GLU A 264 17.09 -2.94 14.39
C GLU A 264 15.89 -3.87 14.11
N ARG A 265 15.00 -4.08 15.09
CA ARG A 265 14.06 -5.22 15.07
C ARG A 265 12.81 -4.95 15.91
N GLY A 266 11.63 -5.24 15.35
CA GLY A 266 10.37 -5.23 16.10
C GLY A 266 10.21 -6.38 17.10
N TRP A 267 9.07 -6.41 17.78
CA TRP A 267 8.63 -7.53 18.60
C TRP A 267 8.00 -8.63 17.75
N LEU A 268 8.21 -9.88 18.16
CA LEU A 268 7.33 -11.00 17.83
C LEU A 268 6.75 -11.52 19.14
N TYR A 269 5.44 -11.47 19.31
CA TYR A 269 4.75 -11.97 20.49
C TYR A 269 3.76 -13.06 20.07
N GLU A 270 3.94 -14.27 20.58
CA GLU A 270 3.10 -15.42 20.30
C GLU A 270 2.59 -15.99 21.63
N ALA A 271 1.27 -16.00 21.81
CA ALA A 271 0.62 -16.55 22.99
C ALA A 271 -0.48 -17.53 22.59
N VAL A 272 -0.59 -18.63 23.34
CA VAL A 272 -1.72 -19.56 23.24
C VAL A 272 -2.71 -19.18 24.32
N VAL A 273 -3.96 -18.90 23.93
CA VAL A 273 -5.05 -18.48 24.82
C VAL A 273 -6.17 -19.52 24.74
N GLU A 274 -6.62 -20.00 25.89
CA GLU A 274 -7.81 -20.86 26.01
C GLU A 274 -9.06 -20.02 26.30
N ILE A 275 -10.06 -20.16 25.44
CA ILE A 275 -11.32 -19.43 25.52
C ILE A 275 -12.44 -20.44 25.85
N PRO A 276 -13.03 -20.41 27.05
CA PRO A 276 -14.15 -21.28 27.41
C PRO A 276 -15.35 -21.15 26.47
N ALA A 277 -16.20 -22.17 26.43
CA ALA A 277 -17.43 -22.18 25.66
C ALA A 277 -18.33 -20.97 26.02
N GLY A 278 -18.86 -20.28 25.01
CA GLY A 278 -19.73 -19.11 25.16
C GLY A 278 -19.11 -17.88 25.83
N ALA A 279 -17.78 -17.82 25.99
CA ALA A 279 -17.08 -16.79 26.74
C ALA A 279 -16.23 -15.84 25.87
N THR A 280 -16.02 -14.62 26.36
CA THR A 280 -15.03 -13.67 25.85
C THR A 280 -13.81 -13.64 26.77
N LYS A 281 -12.61 -13.66 26.20
CA LYS A 281 -11.33 -13.39 26.87
C LYS A 281 -10.74 -12.08 26.35
N GLU A 282 -10.12 -11.32 27.24
CA GLU A 282 -9.45 -10.05 26.89
C GLU A 282 -7.95 -10.14 27.21
N LEU A 283 -7.13 -9.92 26.18
CA LEU A 283 -5.68 -9.80 26.28
C LEU A 283 -5.32 -8.32 26.10
N SER A 284 -4.49 -7.79 27.00
CA SER A 284 -4.05 -6.39 26.99
C SER A 284 -2.53 -6.33 26.91
N LEU A 285 -2.02 -5.74 25.83
CA LEU A 285 -0.58 -5.56 25.60
C LEU A 285 -0.24 -4.08 25.80
N GLU A 286 0.07 -3.70 27.04
CA GLU A 286 0.48 -2.34 27.37
C GLU A 286 1.83 -1.98 26.73
N PHE A 287 1.98 -0.71 26.32
CA PHE A 287 3.18 -0.20 25.70
C PHE A 287 3.45 1.27 26.05
N THR A 288 4.71 1.67 25.95
CA THR A 288 5.12 3.09 25.85
C THR A 288 5.64 3.40 24.45
N ARG A 289 5.43 4.64 24.01
CA ARG A 289 5.90 5.12 22.70
C ARG A 289 7.35 5.61 22.82
N ALA A 290 8.22 5.14 21.94
CA ALA A 290 9.61 5.61 21.87
C ALA A 290 9.70 6.93 21.09
N LEU A 291 10.65 7.79 21.47
CA LEU A 291 10.98 8.98 20.71
C LEU A 291 11.75 8.59 19.43
N LEU A 292 11.11 8.88 18.28
CA LEU A 292 11.72 8.80 16.96
C LEU A 292 12.54 10.06 16.64
N LYS A 293 13.53 9.92 15.76
CA LYS A 293 14.23 11.07 15.15
C LYS A 293 13.34 11.69 14.07
N TRP A 294 13.59 12.94 13.69
CA TRP A 294 12.83 13.61 12.63
C TRP A 294 12.85 12.85 11.28
N LEU A 295 14.00 12.26 10.92
CA LEU A 295 14.17 11.38 9.73
C LEU A 295 13.45 10.02 9.83
N GLU A 296 12.90 9.67 10.99
CA GLU A 296 12.20 8.39 11.21
C GLU A 296 10.67 8.56 11.11
N TYR A 297 10.18 9.78 10.85
CA TYR A 297 8.77 10.07 10.58
C TYR A 297 8.43 9.94 9.08
N PRO A 298 7.19 9.54 8.73
CA PRO A 298 6.63 9.77 7.40
C PRO A 298 6.51 11.28 7.11
N PRO A 299 6.40 11.70 5.82
CA PRO A 299 6.32 13.12 5.44
C PRO A 299 5.19 13.91 6.15
N ASP A 300 4.02 13.30 6.35
CA ASP A 300 3.06 13.78 7.34
C ASP A 300 3.23 13.00 8.64
N ALA A 301 3.87 13.63 9.62
CA ALA A 301 4.07 13.07 10.95
C ALA A 301 2.78 12.98 11.79
N ASN A 302 1.75 13.77 11.48
CA ASN A 302 0.50 13.84 12.25
C ASN A 302 -0.43 12.66 11.94
N HIS A 303 -0.37 12.11 10.72
CA HIS A 303 -1.09 10.90 10.31
C HIS A 303 -0.84 9.71 11.26
N GLY A 304 0.36 9.61 11.84
CA GLY A 304 0.74 8.52 12.73
C GLY A 304 1.17 7.25 12.00
N PHE A 305 1.28 6.15 12.75
CA PHE A 305 1.97 4.93 12.34
C PHE A 305 1.05 3.72 12.34
N TYR A 306 1.02 2.99 11.22
CA TYR A 306 0.25 1.76 11.10
C TYR A 306 0.97 0.56 11.74
N ILE A 307 0.22 -0.20 12.53
CA ILE A 307 0.61 -1.51 13.07
C ILE A 307 -0.08 -2.59 12.23
N PRO A 308 0.63 -3.67 11.83
CA PRO A 308 0.01 -4.76 11.07
C PRO A 308 -1.12 -5.45 11.84
N ALA A 309 -1.98 -6.13 11.11
CA ALA A 309 -2.95 -7.06 11.67
C ALA A 309 -2.24 -8.16 12.48
N ALA A 310 -2.83 -8.54 13.61
CA ALA A 310 -2.39 -9.74 14.31
C ALA A 310 -2.96 -10.99 13.61
N THR A 311 -2.17 -12.07 13.59
CA THR A 311 -2.57 -13.35 13.04
C THR A 311 -3.13 -14.23 14.15
N VAL A 312 -4.38 -14.68 13.99
CA VAL A 312 -5.04 -15.59 14.92
C VAL A 312 -5.21 -16.93 14.23
N SER A 313 -4.68 -18.01 14.81
CA SER A 313 -4.79 -19.37 14.27
C SER A 313 -5.52 -20.27 15.26
N VAL A 314 -6.54 -20.98 14.80
CA VAL A 314 -7.42 -21.84 15.63
C VAL A 314 -7.79 -23.11 14.87
N VAL A 315 -8.02 -24.20 15.60
CA VAL A 315 -8.70 -25.39 15.07
C VAL A 315 -10.14 -25.35 15.57
N LEU A 316 -11.10 -25.14 14.67
CA LEU A 316 -12.52 -25.17 14.99
C LEU A 316 -13.03 -26.62 15.03
N PRO A 317 -13.93 -26.98 15.96
CA PRO A 317 -14.43 -28.35 16.11
C PRO A 317 -15.41 -28.79 15.01
N THR A 318 -16.00 -27.84 14.27
CA THR A 318 -16.75 -28.10 13.03
C THR A 318 -16.38 -27.05 11.98
N PRO A 319 -16.49 -27.34 10.67
CA PRO A 319 -16.15 -26.42 9.58
C PRO A 319 -17.27 -25.40 9.28
N ARG A 320 -18.23 -25.22 10.19
CA ARG A 320 -19.35 -24.30 10.00
C ARG A 320 -18.85 -22.86 9.82
N ASN A 321 -19.40 -22.17 8.83
CA ASN A 321 -18.99 -20.83 8.37
C ASN A 321 -17.53 -20.74 7.85
N VAL A 322 -16.83 -21.86 7.60
CA VAL A 322 -15.53 -21.87 6.90
C VAL A 322 -15.77 -21.91 5.39
N SER A 323 -15.19 -20.96 4.65
CA SER A 323 -15.30 -20.89 3.18
C SER A 323 -14.18 -21.65 2.45
N VAL A 324 -12.96 -21.64 3.00
CA VAL A 324 -11.75 -22.22 2.41
C VAL A 324 -10.87 -22.79 3.53
N ASN A 325 -10.45 -24.06 3.41
CA ASN A 325 -9.43 -24.65 4.27
C ASN A 325 -8.05 -24.50 3.59
N SER A 326 -7.09 -23.90 4.28
CA SER A 326 -5.97 -23.20 3.60
C SER A 326 -4.62 -23.96 3.59
N LEU A 327 -4.46 -24.98 4.44
CA LEU A 327 -3.14 -25.56 4.71
C LEU A 327 -2.58 -26.41 3.56
N ASP A 328 -3.19 -27.56 3.27
CA ASP A 328 -2.45 -28.66 2.62
C ASP A 328 -2.75 -28.84 1.12
N GLY A 329 -3.81 -28.22 0.61
CA GLY A 329 -4.15 -28.26 -0.82
C GLY A 329 -3.13 -27.51 -1.70
N THR A 330 -2.90 -28.00 -2.92
CA THR A 330 -2.25 -27.23 -4.00
C THR A 330 -3.31 -26.55 -4.85
N CYS A 331 -4.30 -27.30 -5.33
CA CYS A 331 -5.41 -26.76 -6.12
C CYS A 331 -6.40 -25.96 -5.26
N LEU A 332 -7.09 -25.01 -5.91
CA LEU A 332 -8.23 -24.31 -5.31
C LEU A 332 -9.35 -25.28 -4.92
N LYS A 333 -9.60 -26.33 -5.74
CA LYS A 333 -10.62 -27.35 -5.43
C LYS A 333 -10.37 -28.02 -4.08
N ASP A 334 -9.14 -28.46 -3.81
CA ASP A 334 -8.79 -29.16 -2.58
C ASP A 334 -8.99 -28.26 -1.34
N LYS A 335 -8.76 -26.95 -1.51
CA LYS A 335 -8.97 -25.92 -0.47
C LYS A 335 -10.45 -25.57 -0.26
N LEU A 336 -11.32 -25.84 -1.25
CA LEU A 336 -12.78 -25.70 -1.14
C LEU A 336 -13.47 -26.95 -0.57
N ILE A 337 -12.80 -28.10 -0.58
CA ILE A 337 -13.31 -29.32 0.06
C ILE A 337 -13.18 -29.18 1.57
N LEU A 338 -14.30 -29.30 2.27
CA LEU A 338 -14.38 -29.36 3.73
C LEU A 338 -14.62 -30.81 4.14
N ASN A 339 -13.92 -31.25 5.18
CA ASN A 339 -14.15 -32.53 5.84
C ASN A 339 -14.94 -32.30 7.13
N GLU A 340 -15.68 -33.30 7.61
CA GLU A 340 -16.33 -33.22 8.92
C GLU A 340 -15.31 -33.15 10.07
N GLY A 341 -15.69 -32.46 11.15
CA GLY A 341 -14.87 -32.31 12.36
C GLY A 341 -13.88 -31.14 12.28
N ALA A 342 -12.65 -31.41 12.69
CA ALA A 342 -11.64 -30.38 12.97
C ALA A 342 -11.17 -29.64 11.72
N SER A 343 -11.35 -28.31 11.70
CA SER A 343 -10.93 -27.44 10.58
C SER A 343 -10.02 -26.33 11.07
N PHE A 344 -8.83 -26.20 10.48
CA PHE A 344 -7.91 -25.11 10.79
C PHE A 344 -8.34 -23.82 10.09
N VAL A 345 -8.41 -22.73 10.86
CA VAL A 345 -8.73 -21.39 10.36
C VAL A 345 -7.66 -20.42 10.81
N ARG A 346 -7.21 -19.56 9.89
CA ARG A 346 -6.37 -18.41 10.17
C ARG A 346 -7.16 -17.13 9.89
N ILE A 347 -7.31 -16.30 10.90
CA ILE A 347 -7.98 -14.99 10.87
C ILE A 347 -6.89 -13.91 10.96
N HIS A 348 -7.16 -12.75 10.35
CA HIS A 348 -6.36 -11.55 10.52
C HIS A 348 -7.24 -10.47 11.15
N THR A 349 -6.73 -9.81 12.18
CA THR A 349 -7.45 -8.75 12.90
C THR A 349 -7.31 -7.39 12.22
N GLU A 350 -7.90 -6.37 12.82
CA GLU A 350 -7.82 -4.98 12.39
C GLU A 350 -6.37 -4.48 12.40
N THR A 351 -5.98 -3.74 11.36
CA THR A 351 -4.78 -2.89 11.39
C THR A 351 -5.04 -1.72 12.33
N LEU A 352 -4.03 -1.31 13.10
CA LEU A 352 -4.16 -0.22 14.06
C LEU A 352 -3.39 1.01 13.59
N LEU A 353 -3.87 2.19 13.96
CA LEU A 353 -3.15 3.45 13.78
C LEU A 353 -2.76 3.99 15.16
N VAL A 354 -1.47 4.27 15.35
CA VAL A 354 -0.93 4.86 16.59
C VAL A 354 -0.19 6.16 16.26
N SER A 355 -0.72 7.27 16.77
CA SER A 355 0.02 8.53 16.85
C SER A 355 1.23 8.36 17.77
N LEU A 356 2.39 8.84 17.33
CA LEU A 356 3.61 8.98 18.12
C LEU A 356 3.83 10.47 18.46
N PRO A 357 4.54 10.81 19.55
CA PRO A 357 4.82 12.21 19.92
C PRO A 357 5.62 12.92 18.83
N THR A 358 4.95 13.77 18.06
CA THR A 358 5.54 14.48 16.91
C THR A 358 6.61 15.47 17.37
N PRO A 359 7.78 15.52 16.70
CA PRO A 359 8.84 16.46 17.04
C PRO A 359 8.50 17.87 16.54
N ASP A 360 9.09 18.88 17.16
CA ASP A 360 9.02 20.25 16.66
C ASP A 360 9.86 20.41 15.38
N PHE A 361 9.18 20.44 14.24
CA PHE A 361 9.80 20.66 12.93
C PHE A 361 10.21 22.13 12.68
N SER A 362 9.74 23.09 13.50
CA SER A 362 10.07 24.50 13.32
C SER A 362 11.54 24.81 13.64
N MET A 363 12.12 24.15 14.65
CA MET A 363 13.53 24.35 15.01
C MET A 363 14.50 23.92 13.87
N PRO A 364 14.39 22.71 13.28
CA PRO A 364 15.17 22.36 12.09
C PRO A 364 14.93 23.31 10.91
N TYR A 365 13.67 23.66 10.62
CA TYR A 365 13.32 24.55 9.51
C TYR A 365 13.99 25.93 9.64
N ASN A 366 13.88 26.56 10.80
CA ASN A 366 14.49 27.86 11.09
C ASN A 366 16.03 27.81 10.94
N VAL A 367 16.68 26.72 11.35
CA VAL A 367 18.13 26.53 11.17
C VAL A 367 18.50 26.33 9.70
N ILE A 368 17.69 25.60 8.92
CA ILE A 368 17.90 25.40 7.47
C ILE A 368 17.75 26.73 6.72
N CYS A 369 16.72 27.53 7.02
CA CYS A 369 16.52 28.85 6.42
C CYS A 369 17.68 29.81 6.75
N LEU A 370 18.18 29.80 8.00
CA LEU A 370 19.35 30.59 8.40
C LEU A 370 20.62 30.13 7.67
N ALA A 371 20.87 28.82 7.60
CA ALA A 371 22.03 28.29 6.89
C ALA A 371 21.99 28.60 5.39
N CYS A 372 20.82 28.42 4.74
CA CYS A 372 20.62 28.71 3.33
C CYS A 372 20.81 30.21 3.01
N THR A 373 20.22 31.10 3.81
CA THR A 373 20.39 32.56 3.62
C THR A 373 21.84 33.01 3.84
N VAL A 374 22.56 32.45 4.82
CA VAL A 374 24.00 32.71 5.00
C VAL A 374 24.82 32.21 3.81
N VAL A 375 24.53 31.01 3.28
CA VAL A 375 25.20 30.48 2.08
C VAL A 375 24.91 31.34 0.85
N ALA A 376 23.66 31.75 0.61
CA ALA A 376 23.29 32.61 -0.52
C ALA A 376 24.00 33.99 -0.45
N LEU A 377 24.01 34.62 0.74
CA LEU A 377 24.71 35.89 0.98
C LEU A 377 26.24 35.78 0.85
N ALA A 378 26.82 34.62 1.14
CA ALA A 378 28.26 34.36 0.97
C ALA A 378 28.64 33.97 -0.46
N PHE A 379 27.77 33.25 -1.18
CA PHE A 379 28.03 32.71 -2.51
C PHE A 379 28.34 33.81 -3.52
N GLY A 380 27.50 34.86 -3.59
CA GLY A 380 27.70 35.99 -4.50
C GLY A 380 29.09 36.64 -4.36
N PRO A 381 29.49 37.11 -3.17
CA PRO A 381 30.83 37.63 -2.92
C PRO A 381 31.97 36.64 -3.21
N ILE A 382 31.85 35.38 -2.80
CA ILE A 382 32.89 34.36 -3.01
C ILE A 382 33.09 34.09 -4.50
N HIS A 383 32.00 33.82 -5.23
CA HIS A 383 32.01 33.61 -6.68
C HIS A 383 32.61 34.84 -7.40
N ASN A 384 32.14 36.04 -7.07
CA ASN A 384 32.58 37.30 -7.65
C ASN A 384 34.08 37.59 -7.40
N ILE A 385 34.67 37.06 -6.32
CA ILE A 385 36.12 37.13 -6.04
C ILE A 385 36.90 36.05 -6.81
N THR A 386 36.36 34.84 -6.96
CA THR A 386 37.07 33.73 -7.62
C THR A 386 36.98 33.76 -9.15
N THR A 387 35.93 34.35 -9.74
CA THR A 387 35.76 34.42 -11.20
C THR A 387 36.22 35.74 -11.82
N LYS A 388 36.27 36.87 -11.09
CA LYS A 388 36.70 38.15 -11.68
C LYS A 388 38.21 38.26 -11.85
N LYS A 389 38.61 38.39 -13.12
CA LYS A 389 39.98 38.67 -13.56
C LYS A 389 40.39 40.09 -13.12
N LEU A 390 41.35 40.20 -12.20
CA LEU A 390 41.82 41.48 -11.67
C LEU A 390 42.58 42.31 -12.73
N VAL A 391 41.87 43.22 -13.41
CA VAL A 391 42.47 44.15 -14.36
C VAL A 391 43.14 45.32 -13.63
N LEU A 392 44.48 45.31 -13.60
CA LEU A 392 45.29 46.40 -13.05
C LEU A 392 45.15 47.68 -13.89
N LYS A 393 44.18 48.52 -13.51
CA LYS A 393 44.02 49.87 -14.09
C LYS A 393 45.19 50.74 -13.64
N LYS A 394 46.15 50.98 -14.55
CA LYS A 394 47.30 51.86 -14.30
C LYS A 394 46.80 53.23 -13.86
N ILE A 395 47.39 53.76 -12.79
CA ILE A 395 47.20 55.16 -12.40
C ILE A 395 47.88 56.01 -13.48
N GLU A 396 47.12 56.81 -14.21
CA GLU A 396 47.70 57.83 -15.08
C GLU A 396 48.30 58.93 -14.20
N ASP A 397 49.61 59.17 -14.35
CA ASP A 397 50.26 60.31 -13.71
C ASP A 397 49.56 61.61 -14.10
N LYS A 398 49.37 62.50 -13.11
CA LYS A 398 48.55 63.71 -13.24
C LYS A 398 49.10 64.65 -14.31
N ALA A 399 48.63 64.50 -15.55
CA ALA A 399 48.97 65.36 -16.67
C ALA A 399 48.77 66.84 -16.31
N SER A 400 49.85 67.63 -16.41
CA SER A 400 49.94 68.96 -15.79
C SER A 400 48.89 69.94 -16.33
N PRO A 401 48.35 70.84 -15.49
CA PRO A 401 47.19 71.67 -15.85
C PRO A 401 47.45 72.62 -17.04
N LEU A 402 48.70 72.99 -17.33
CA LEU A 402 49.05 73.80 -18.51
C LEU A 402 48.70 73.10 -19.84
N SER A 403 48.82 71.77 -19.92
CA SER A 403 48.51 70.99 -21.14
C SER A 403 47.04 71.13 -21.55
N LYS A 404 46.14 71.16 -20.56
CA LYS A 404 44.69 71.30 -20.75
C LYS A 404 44.26 72.74 -21.05
N LEU A 405 45.13 73.74 -20.80
CA LEU A 405 44.89 75.15 -21.16
C LEU A 405 45.28 75.44 -22.61
N LEU A 406 46.47 74.99 -23.03
CA LEU A 406 47.00 75.20 -24.39
C LEU A 406 46.16 74.52 -25.47
N THR A 407 45.58 73.35 -25.16
CA THR A 407 44.64 72.64 -26.03
C THR A 407 43.31 73.37 -26.16
N LYS A 408 42.75 73.91 -25.06
CA LYS A 408 41.55 74.78 -25.13
C LYS A 408 41.79 76.04 -25.95
N LEU A 409 42.91 76.74 -25.76
CA LEU A 409 43.28 77.92 -26.55
C LEU A 409 43.36 77.63 -28.06
N LYS A 410 43.96 76.50 -28.46
CA LYS A 410 43.97 76.06 -29.87
C LYS A 410 42.59 75.68 -30.41
N SER A 411 41.66 75.21 -29.57
CA SER A 411 40.28 74.90 -30.00
C SER A 411 39.43 76.15 -30.25
N LEU A 412 39.61 77.22 -29.46
CA LEU A 412 38.85 78.47 -29.61
C LEU A 412 39.21 79.21 -30.90
N LEU A 413 40.49 79.28 -31.24
CA LEU A 413 41.00 79.84 -32.50
C LEU A 413 40.58 79.07 -33.77
N LYS A 414 39.96 77.90 -33.63
CA LYS A 414 39.50 77.06 -34.76
C LYS A 414 37.97 77.01 -34.90
N ARG A 415 37.21 77.77 -34.09
CA ARG A 415 35.73 77.73 -34.00
C ARG A 415 35.06 79.03 -34.47
N SER A 416 35.62 79.68 -35.49
CA SER A 416 35.13 80.95 -36.07
C SER A 416 34.65 80.83 -37.53
N LYS A 417 34.30 79.62 -37.99
CA LYS A 417 33.59 79.40 -39.26
C LYS A 417 32.43 78.41 -39.08
N MET A 418 31.30 78.78 -39.69
CA MET A 418 30.05 78.02 -39.84
C MET A 418 29.28 77.72 -38.55
N GLU A 419 28.51 78.72 -38.13
CA GLU A 419 27.15 78.49 -37.64
C GLU A 419 26.20 78.34 -38.85
N GLU A 420 25.19 77.47 -38.73
CA GLU A 420 23.79 77.61 -39.21
C GLU A 420 23.11 76.22 -39.33
N LYS A 421 22.45 75.74 -38.27
CA LYS A 421 20.99 75.95 -38.11
C LYS A 421 20.39 75.27 -36.87
N GLU A 422 19.57 76.06 -36.20
CA GLU A 422 18.69 75.76 -35.08
C GLU A 422 17.46 74.90 -35.49
N THR A 423 16.62 74.24 -34.65
CA THR A 423 16.54 73.85 -33.20
C THR A 423 15.29 72.90 -33.03
N LYS A 424 14.56 72.62 -31.92
CA LYS A 424 14.46 73.15 -30.53
C LYS A 424 13.78 72.15 -29.56
N GLY A 425 14.43 71.81 -28.44
CA GLY A 425 13.86 71.09 -27.29
C GLY A 425 13.77 69.56 -27.41
N THR A 426 13.79 68.77 -26.31
CA THR A 426 13.93 69.12 -24.88
C THR A 426 14.54 67.93 -24.12
N ASP A 427 15.26 68.17 -23.02
CA ASP A 427 15.92 67.14 -22.21
C ASP A 427 14.95 66.15 -21.53
N ASN A 428 15.32 64.86 -21.51
CA ASN A 428 15.69 64.23 -20.25
C ASN A 428 16.64 63.02 -20.44
N LYS A 429 17.25 62.56 -19.34
CA LYS A 429 18.42 61.68 -19.36
C LYS A 429 18.06 60.19 -19.50
N GLN A 430 18.84 59.47 -20.29
CA GLN A 430 19.12 58.04 -20.12
C GLN A 430 20.61 57.87 -19.82
N GLU A 431 20.96 56.95 -18.91
CA GLU A 431 22.34 56.54 -18.68
C GLU A 431 22.74 55.44 -19.69
N PRO A 432 23.97 55.45 -20.23
CA PRO A 432 24.35 54.52 -21.28
C PRO A 432 24.62 53.11 -20.72
N VAL A 433 23.99 52.11 -21.34
CA VAL A 433 24.26 50.68 -21.13
C VAL A 433 25.72 50.37 -21.48
N ILE A 434 26.38 49.56 -20.64
CA ILE A 434 27.65 48.91 -20.99
C ILE A 434 27.31 47.55 -21.59
N VAL A 435 27.79 47.30 -22.80
CA VAL A 435 27.74 45.98 -23.45
C VAL A 435 29.05 45.25 -23.13
N GLU A 436 28.95 44.05 -22.56
CA GLU A 436 30.05 43.08 -22.54
C GLU A 436 29.70 41.94 -23.51
N GLU A 437 30.48 41.81 -24.59
CA GLU A 437 30.44 40.64 -25.46
C GLU A 437 31.20 39.49 -24.80
N ASN A 438 30.58 38.31 -24.69
CA ASN A 438 31.22 37.11 -24.15
C ASN A 438 31.14 35.99 -25.20
N PRO A 439 32.28 35.43 -25.68
CA PRO A 439 32.27 34.47 -26.78
C PRO A 439 31.81 33.07 -26.34
N LEU A 440 31.05 32.43 -27.22
CA LEU A 440 30.38 31.12 -27.10
C LEU A 440 31.09 30.08 -26.20
N TYR A 441 30.32 29.57 -25.23
CA TYR A 441 30.01 28.14 -25.17
C TYR A 441 28.49 27.97 -25.29
N ASP A 442 28.03 26.81 -25.73
CA ASP A 442 26.67 26.56 -26.23
C ASP A 442 25.96 25.48 -25.40
N ASP A 443 25.40 25.89 -24.26
CA ASP A 443 24.61 25.04 -23.36
C ASP A 443 23.14 25.48 -23.44
N ARG A 444 22.42 24.92 -24.43
CA ARG A 444 21.04 25.31 -24.75
C ARG A 444 19.98 24.27 -24.38
N GLU A 445 20.37 23.18 -23.72
CA GLU A 445 19.44 22.11 -23.31
C GLU A 445 19.01 22.27 -21.83
N GLU A 446 19.93 22.54 -20.89
CA GLU A 446 19.59 22.71 -19.45
C GLU A 446 18.72 23.96 -19.12
N LEU A 447 18.55 24.90 -20.06
CA LEU A 447 17.81 26.16 -19.86
C LEU A 447 16.38 26.15 -20.42
N GLU A 448 15.97 25.06 -21.07
CA GLU A 448 14.58 24.84 -21.48
C GLU A 448 13.87 23.95 -20.42
N ASP A 449 14.51 22.87 -19.94
CA ASP A 449 14.03 22.03 -18.82
C ASP A 449 13.62 22.84 -17.57
N ILE A 450 14.49 23.75 -17.09
CA ILE A 450 14.23 24.57 -15.88
C ILE A 450 12.99 25.48 -16.05
N LYS A 451 12.70 25.91 -17.29
CA LYS A 451 11.54 26.77 -17.57
C LYS A 451 10.25 25.99 -17.71
N GLU A 452 10.30 24.78 -18.27
CA GLU A 452 9.14 23.89 -18.24
C GLU A 452 8.79 23.48 -16.81
N GLU A 453 9.77 23.34 -15.90
CA GLU A 453 9.50 23.18 -14.47
C GLU A 453 8.87 24.44 -13.84
N GLU A 454 9.48 25.65 -14.01
CA GLU A 454 8.96 26.91 -13.44
C GLU A 454 7.55 27.28 -13.95
N GLU A 455 7.29 27.24 -15.27
CA GLU A 455 5.96 27.51 -15.82
C GLU A 455 4.92 26.49 -15.31
N SER A 456 5.33 25.24 -15.04
CA SER A 456 4.43 24.25 -14.46
C SER A 456 4.05 24.51 -13.00
N GLU A 457 4.81 25.28 -12.22
CA GLU A 457 4.45 25.59 -10.82
C GLU A 457 3.58 26.85 -10.71
N GLU A 458 3.78 27.85 -11.59
CA GLU A 458 2.89 29.01 -11.66
C GLU A 458 1.46 28.63 -12.12
N ASP A 459 1.32 27.77 -13.13
CA ASP A 459 -0.01 27.33 -13.62
C ASP A 459 -0.78 26.50 -12.57
N LYS A 460 -0.07 25.68 -11.78
CA LYS A 460 -0.67 24.93 -10.66
C LYS A 460 -1.18 25.88 -9.58
N THR A 461 -0.37 26.86 -9.15
CA THR A 461 -0.74 27.79 -8.08
C THR A 461 -1.86 28.76 -8.49
N ALA A 462 -1.92 29.18 -9.77
CA ALA A 462 -3.06 29.91 -10.30
C ALA A 462 -4.38 29.10 -10.21
N SER A 463 -4.34 27.81 -10.54
CA SER A 463 -5.54 26.94 -10.56
C SER A 463 -6.17 26.68 -9.19
N GLU A 464 -5.40 26.73 -8.09
CA GLU A 464 -5.93 26.55 -6.73
C GLU A 464 -6.61 27.82 -6.17
N ASP A 465 -6.19 29.01 -6.60
CA ASP A 465 -6.69 30.27 -6.06
C ASP A 465 -7.97 30.79 -6.76
N GLU A 466 -8.28 30.31 -7.98
CA GLU A 466 -9.62 30.48 -8.57
C GLU A 466 -10.65 29.55 -7.90
N ASN A 467 -10.30 28.27 -7.67
CA ASN A 467 -11.17 27.30 -6.99
C ASN A 467 -11.51 27.64 -5.53
N LYS A 468 -10.85 28.64 -4.94
CA LYS A 468 -11.13 29.18 -3.58
C LYS A 468 -12.14 30.33 -3.54
N LYS A 469 -12.62 30.84 -4.68
CA LYS A 469 -13.58 31.97 -4.72
C LYS A 469 -15.04 31.56 -4.94
N ASP A 470 -15.29 30.38 -5.52
CA ASP A 470 -16.64 29.86 -5.83
C ASP A 470 -17.05 28.67 -4.94
N ARG A 471 -16.82 28.77 -3.61
CA ARG A 471 -17.33 27.85 -2.59
C ARG A 471 -17.72 28.54 -1.27
#